data_AF-A0A2N5GSE3-F1
#
_entry.id   AF-A0A2N5GSE3-F1
#
_cell.length_a   1.000
_cell.length_b   1.000
_cell.length_c   1.000
_cell.angle_alpha   90.00
_cell.angle_beta   90.00
_cell.angle_gamma   90.00
#
_symmetry.space_group_name_H-M   'P 1'
#
loop_
_entity.id
_entity.type
_entity.pdbx_description
1 polymer ?
#
loop_
_entity_poly.entity_id
_entity_poly.type
_entity_poly.pdbx_seq_one_letter_code
_entity_poly.pdbx_strand_id
1 'polypeptide(L)'
;MSVPEEKVIQPTQIITKTPSSFWQYLISFGPGIVMVLSWLGAGDLVDMSVSGAHYGYNLMWGLVLALVLRYILVNVISKYALCNVHQETIFQGYKRLYKYLPLFLGVASLFLAHFYAAIFLKGLEKLSGNLAR
;
A
#
# COMPACT_ATOMS: atom_id res chain seq x y z
N MET A 1 50.86 -1.25 19.08
CA MET A 1 49.50 -1.71 19.40
C MET A 1 48.65 -1.48 18.15
N SER A 2 48.61 -2.48 17.27
CA SER A 2 47.84 -2.44 16.02
C SER A 2 46.35 -2.57 16.35
N VAL A 3 45.60 -1.51 16.08
CA VAL A 3 44.13 -1.52 16.15
C VAL A 3 43.63 -2.62 15.22
N PRO A 4 42.83 -3.59 15.70
CA PRO A 4 42.25 -4.60 14.82
C PRO A 4 41.28 -3.92 13.86
N GLU A 5 41.50 -4.09 12.55
CA GLU A 5 40.59 -3.66 11.49
C GLU A 5 39.21 -4.32 11.70
N GLU A 6 38.28 -3.54 12.25
CA GLU A 6 36.87 -3.86 12.20
C GLU A 6 36.45 -3.82 10.72
N LYS A 7 36.23 -5.01 10.17
CA LYS A 7 35.70 -5.23 8.83
C LYS A 7 34.35 -4.52 8.73
N VAL A 8 34.38 -3.28 8.25
CA VAL A 8 33.20 -2.52 7.83
C VAL A 8 32.48 -3.38 6.81
N ILE A 9 31.40 -4.02 7.25
CA ILE A 9 30.47 -4.73 6.38
C ILE A 9 29.85 -3.64 5.53
N GLN A 10 30.45 -3.34 4.38
CA GLN A 10 29.84 -2.49 3.39
C GLN A 10 28.49 -3.13 3.06
N PRO A 11 27.35 -2.42 3.23
CA PRO A 11 26.07 -2.96 2.85
C PRO A 11 26.21 -3.34 1.38
N THR A 12 25.96 -4.62 1.05
CA THR A 12 26.01 -5.14 -0.32
C THR A 12 25.22 -4.18 -1.21
N GLN A 13 25.93 -3.26 -1.87
CA GLN A 13 25.37 -2.35 -2.83
C GLN A 13 24.94 -3.27 -3.97
N ILE A 14 23.65 -3.62 -4.03
CA ILE A 14 23.09 -4.19 -5.25
C ILE A 14 23.26 -3.05 -6.26
N ILE A 15 24.35 -3.07 -7.02
CA ILE A 15 24.61 -2.10 -8.08
C ILE A 15 23.54 -2.37 -9.13
N THR A 16 22.37 -1.75 -8.97
CA THR A 16 21.38 -1.69 -10.02
C THR A 16 22.01 -0.83 -11.11
N LYS A 17 22.43 -1.48 -12.18
CA LYS A 17 22.98 -0.85 -13.37
C LYS A 17 22.03 0.28 -13.76
N THR A 18 22.48 1.54 -13.69
CA THR A 18 21.67 2.70 -14.07
C THR A 18 21.11 2.45 -15.47
N PRO A 19 19.77 2.43 -15.63
CA PRO A 19 19.16 2.04 -16.89
C PRO A 19 19.59 3.01 -17.98
N SER A 20 20.37 2.51 -18.92
CA SER A 20 20.97 3.29 -20.01
C SER A 20 20.04 3.48 -21.21
N SER A 21 18.88 2.79 -21.19
CA SER A 21 17.90 2.79 -22.28
C SER A 21 16.49 2.93 -21.74
N PHE A 22 15.60 3.57 -22.51
CA PHE A 22 14.18 3.73 -22.20
C PHE A 22 13.50 2.39 -21.88
N TRP A 23 13.87 1.30 -22.57
CA TRP A 23 13.34 -0.04 -22.29
C TRP A 23 13.77 -0.58 -20.93
N GLN A 24 15.01 -0.32 -20.50
CA GLN A 24 15.49 -0.70 -19.16
C GLN A 24 14.78 0.11 -18.08
N TYR A 25 14.45 1.38 -18.36
CA TYR A 25 13.64 2.21 -17.48
C TYR A 25 12.20 1.68 -17.36
N LEU A 26 11.58 1.28 -18.48
CA LEU A 26 10.24 0.70 -18.48
C LEU A 26 10.17 -0.62 -17.70
N ILE A 27 11.18 -1.49 -17.87
CA ILE A 27 11.30 -2.77 -17.15
C ILE A 27 11.51 -2.53 -15.65
N SER A 28 12.16 -1.43 -15.26
CA SER A 28 12.39 -1.08 -13.86
C SER A 28 11.10 -0.76 -13.08
N PHE A 29 9.98 -0.47 -13.76
CA PHE A 29 8.67 -0.32 -13.11
C PHE A 29 8.00 -1.64 -12.74
N GLY A 30 8.52 -2.79 -13.21
CA GLY A 30 7.98 -4.13 -12.93
C GLY A 30 7.56 -4.38 -11.48
N PRO A 31 8.44 -4.19 -10.47
CA PRO A 31 8.07 -4.37 -9.07
C PRO A 31 6.97 -3.40 -8.60
N GLY A 32 6.93 -2.18 -9.13
CA GLY A 32 5.88 -1.21 -8.82
C GLY A 32 4.51 -1.63 -9.35
N ILE A 33 4.46 -2.14 -10.59
CA ILE A 33 3.22 -2.62 -11.22
C ILE A 33 2.65 -3.81 -10.45
N VAL A 34 3.50 -4.79 -10.08
CA VAL A 34 3.08 -5.97 -9.30
C VAL A 34 2.49 -5.55 -7.95
N MET A 35 3.11 -4.56 -7.28
CA MET A 35 2.60 -4.03 -6.00
C MET A 35 1.23 -3.36 -6.16
N VAL A 36 1.03 -2.57 -7.23
CA VAL A 36 -0.26 -1.90 -7.49
C VAL A 36 -1.36 -2.92 -7.79
N LEU A 37 -1.07 -3.93 -8.62
CA LEU A 37 -2.02 -5.01 -8.93
C LEU A 37 -2.36 -5.86 -7.71
N SER A 38 -1.43 -5.99 -6.75
CA SER A 38 -1.71 -6.71 -5.50
C SER A 38 -2.64 -5.92 -4.57
N TRP A 39 -2.67 -4.60 -4.72
CA TRP A 39 -3.52 -3.71 -3.92
C TRP A 39 -4.89 -3.45 -4.55
N LEU A 40 -5.00 -3.46 -5.88
CA LEU A 40 -6.24 -3.19 -6.60
C LEU A 40 -6.99 -4.51 -6.86
N GLY A 41 -8.17 -4.66 -6.28
CA GLY A 41 -9.07 -5.79 -6.53
C GLY A 41 -10.06 -5.53 -7.67
N ALA A 42 -10.75 -6.58 -8.12
CA ALA A 42 -11.85 -6.43 -9.09
C ALA A 42 -13.01 -5.57 -8.51
N GLY A 43 -13.23 -5.63 -7.20
CA GLY A 43 -14.23 -4.80 -6.51
C GLY A 43 -13.95 -3.31 -6.63
N ASP A 44 -12.70 -2.88 -6.45
CA ASP A 44 -12.32 -1.46 -6.58
C ASP A 44 -12.61 -0.94 -7.98
N LEU A 45 -12.36 -1.75 -9.02
CA LEU A 45 -12.63 -1.37 -10.40
C LEU A 45 -14.14 -1.24 -10.68
N VAL A 46 -14.95 -2.15 -10.12
CA VAL A 46 -16.42 -2.08 -10.23
C VAL A 46 -16.95 -0.86 -9.50
N ASP A 47 -16.48 -0.60 -8.28
CA ASP A 47 -16.92 0.56 -7.49
C ASP A 47 -16.56 1.88 -8.17
N MET A 48 -15.36 2.00 -8.74
CA MET A 48 -14.96 3.17 -9.51
C MET A 48 -15.82 3.36 -10.77
N SER A 49 -16.16 2.26 -11.46
CA SER A 49 -17.01 2.29 -12.66
C SER A 49 -18.45 2.71 -12.34
N VAL A 50 -19.06 2.08 -11.32
CA VAL A 50 -20.41 2.39 -10.85
C VAL A 50 -20.46 3.84 -10.36
N SER A 51 -19.48 4.27 -9.57
CA SER A 51 -19.37 5.66 -9.11
C SER A 51 -19.24 6.64 -10.29
N GLY A 52 -18.44 6.30 -11.31
CA GLY A 52 -18.32 7.08 -12.54
C GLY A 52 -19.63 7.19 -13.32
N ALA A 53 -20.41 6.11 -13.40
CA ALA A 53 -21.71 6.10 -14.08
C ALA A 53 -22.78 6.91 -13.33
N HIS A 54 -22.79 6.85 -12.00
CA HIS A 54 -23.81 7.53 -11.18
C HIS A 54 -23.51 9.01 -10.92
N TYR A 55 -22.25 9.39 -10.75
CA TYR A 55 -21.86 10.75 -10.34
C TYR A 55 -21.10 11.53 -11.42
N GLY A 56 -20.67 10.89 -12.51
CA GLY A 56 -20.03 11.54 -13.65
C GLY A 56 -18.86 12.44 -13.26
N TYR A 57 -18.83 13.66 -13.82
CA TYR A 57 -17.76 14.64 -13.56
C TYR A 57 -17.81 15.26 -12.15
N ASN A 58 -18.89 15.07 -11.39
CA ASN A 58 -19.06 15.69 -10.08
C ASN A 58 -18.03 15.19 -9.05
N LEU A 59 -17.46 13.99 -9.26
CA LEU A 59 -16.43 13.39 -8.41
C LEU A 59 -14.99 13.65 -8.87
N MET A 60 -14.76 14.38 -9.98
CA MET A 60 -13.41 14.58 -10.52
C MET A 60 -12.47 15.30 -9.54
N TRP A 61 -12.99 16.27 -8.79
CA TRP A 61 -12.22 16.96 -7.76
C TRP A 61 -11.84 16.01 -6.61
N GLY A 62 -12.75 15.10 -6.24
CA GLY A 62 -12.51 14.07 -5.22
C GLY A 62 -11.45 13.07 -5.67
N LEU A 63 -11.46 12.68 -6.95
CA LEU A 63 -10.43 11.83 -7.56
C LEU A 63 -9.04 12.49 -7.48
N VAL A 64 -8.94 13.76 -7.87
CA VAL A 64 -7.66 14.51 -7.79
C VAL A 64 -7.15 14.56 -6.36
N LEU A 65 -8.02 14.90 -5.40
CA LEU A 65 -7.66 14.95 -3.98
C LEU A 65 -7.22 13.57 -3.46
N ALA A 66 -7.94 12.51 -3.81
CA ALA A 66 -7.59 11.14 -3.43
C ALA A 66 -6.21 10.71 -3.98
N LEU A 67 -5.90 11.04 -5.23
CA LEU A 67 -4.60 10.74 -5.84
C LEU A 67 -3.45 11.51 -5.19
N VAL A 68 -3.66 12.79 -4.87
CA VAL A 68 -2.66 13.61 -4.16
C VAL A 68 -2.39 13.06 -2.77
N LEU A 69 -3.43 12.75 -2.00
CA LEU A 69 -3.27 12.14 -0.67
C LEU A 69 -2.57 10.78 -0.76
N ARG A 70 -2.97 9.93 -1.72
CA ARG A 70 -2.34 8.62 -1.93
C ARG A 70 -0.86 8.76 -2.27
N TYR A 71 -0.50 9.72 -3.13
CA TYR A 71 0.89 10.01 -3.46
C TYR A 71 1.70 10.40 -2.22
N ILE A 72 1.19 11.33 -1.40
CA ILE A 72 1.88 11.77 -0.17
C ILE A 72 2.07 10.59 0.79
N LEU A 73 1.03 9.81 1.04
CA LEU A 73 1.10 8.66 1.94
C LEU A 73 2.12 7.62 1.48
N VAL A 74 2.06 7.22 0.20
CA VAL A 74 3.00 6.25 -0.37
C VAL A 74 4.43 6.81 -0.32
N ASN A 75 4.63 8.09 -0.64
CA ASN A 75 5.94 8.73 -0.59
C ASN A 75 6.55 8.68 0.82
N VAL A 76 5.75 9.01 1.85
CA VAL A 76 6.19 8.94 3.25
C VAL A 76 6.54 7.50 3.65
N ILE A 77 5.70 6.52 3.30
CA ILE A 77 5.95 5.10 3.60
C ILE A 77 7.21 4.60 2.88
N SER A 78 7.39 4.93 1.60
CA SER A 78 8.57 4.55 0.82
C SER A 78 9.84 5.19 1.37
N LYS A 79 9.81 6.47 1.73
CA LYS A 79 10.93 7.14 2.40
C LYS A 79 11.23 6.50 3.75
N TYR A 80 10.22 6.19 4.54
CA TYR A 80 10.42 5.51 5.81
C TYR A 80 11.07 4.14 5.62
N ALA A 81 10.64 3.35 4.62
CA ALA A 81 11.22 2.05 4.33
C ALA A 81 12.68 2.13 3.82
N LEU A 82 13.01 3.14 3.01
CA LEU A 82 14.35 3.31 2.42
C LEU A 82 15.35 4.01 3.34
N CYS A 83 14.90 4.99 4.11
CA CYS A 83 15.74 5.78 5.03
C CYS A 83 15.84 5.14 6.42
N ASN A 84 15.37 3.90 6.59
CA ASN A 84 15.39 3.23 7.88
C ASN A 84 16.81 2.75 8.24
N VAL A 85 17.58 3.63 8.89
CA VAL A 85 18.96 3.36 9.33
C VAL A 85 19.02 2.24 10.37
N HIS A 86 17.95 2.02 11.12
CA HIS A 86 17.91 1.07 12.23
C HIS A 86 17.50 -0.36 11.84
N GLN A 87 17.16 -0.63 10.56
CA GLN A 87 16.62 -1.93 10.10
C GLN A 87 15.40 -2.42 10.92
N GLU A 88 14.70 -1.50 11.59
CA GLU A 88 13.54 -1.83 12.43
C GLU A 88 12.32 -2.14 11.56
N THR A 89 11.55 -3.15 11.94
CA THR A 89 10.28 -3.42 11.24
C THR A 89 9.29 -2.26 11.46
N ILE A 90 8.38 -2.03 10.52
CA ILE A 90 7.38 -0.94 10.62
C ILE A 90 6.59 -1.03 11.95
N PHE A 91 6.33 -2.25 12.44
CA PHE A 91 5.72 -2.49 13.74
C PHE A 91 6.58 -2.05 14.94
N GLN A 92 7.90 -2.25 14.88
CA GLN A 92 8.83 -1.75 15.90
C GLN A 92 8.91 -0.23 15.88
N GLY A 93 8.89 0.38 14.68
CA GLY A 93 8.78 1.83 14.51
C GLY A 93 7.53 2.43 15.14
N TYR A 94 6.37 1.79 14.94
CA TYR A 94 5.12 2.20 15.59
C TYR A 94 5.17 2.09 17.11
N LYS A 95 5.77 1.03 17.64
CA LYS A 95 5.95 0.84 19.09
C LYS A 95 6.84 1.92 19.72
N ARG A 96 7.84 2.42 18.97
CA ARG A 96 8.76 3.49 19.39
C ARG A 96 8.08 4.86 19.41
N LEU A 97 7.15 5.12 18.49
CA LEU A 97 6.34 6.34 18.55
C LEU A 97 5.36 6.30 19.72
N TYR A 98 4.64 5.18 19.89
CA TYR A 98 3.74 4.99 21.03
C TYR A 98 3.49 3.50 21.31
N LYS A 99 3.70 3.05 22.56
CA LYS A 99 3.69 1.63 22.95
C LYS A 99 2.37 0.90 22.63
N TYR A 100 1.24 1.59 22.68
CA TYR A 100 -0.09 1.02 22.43
C TYR A 100 -0.57 1.16 20.98
N LEU A 101 0.16 1.88 20.13
CA LEU A 101 -0.22 2.12 18.74
C LEU A 101 -0.31 0.85 17.89
N PRO A 102 0.63 -0.13 17.94
CA PRO A 102 0.46 -1.37 17.19
C PRO A 102 -0.74 -2.20 17.66
N LEU A 103 -1.09 -2.13 18.96
CA LEU A 103 -2.28 -2.81 19.49
C LEU A 103 -3.56 -2.13 19.02
N PHE A 104 -3.60 -0.79 19.05
CA PHE A 104 -4.72 -0.01 18.52
C PHE A 104 -4.95 -0.28 17.03
N LEU A 105 -3.89 -0.30 16.22
CA LEU A 105 -3.98 -0.64 14.80
C LEU A 105 -4.50 -2.06 14.56
N GLY A 106 -4.06 -3.03 15.37
CA GLY A 106 -4.55 -4.42 15.29
C GLY A 106 -6.03 -4.56 15.66
N VAL A 107 -6.49 -3.84 16.68
CA VAL A 107 -7.92 -3.86 17.04
C VAL A 107 -8.75 -3.13 15.98
N ALA A 108 -8.29 -1.97 15.52
CA ALA A 108 -8.97 -1.21 14.47
C ALA A 108 -9.10 -2.00 13.16
N SER A 109 -8.07 -2.77 12.77
CA SER A 109 -8.13 -3.60 11.57
C SER A 109 -9.13 -4.76 11.70
N LEU A 110 -9.28 -5.36 12.88
CA LEU A 110 -10.30 -6.37 13.15
C LEU A 110 -11.72 -5.80 13.02
N PHE A 111 -11.96 -4.62 13.59
CA PHE A 111 -13.25 -3.94 13.41
C PHE A 111 -13.51 -3.67 11.93
N LEU A 112 -12.55 -3.06 11.24
CA LEU A 112 -12.69 -2.75 9.81
C LEU A 112 -12.97 -4.00 8.98
N ALA A 113 -12.26 -5.10 9.21
CA ALA A 113 -12.48 -6.38 8.54
C ALA A 113 -13.89 -6.91 8.81
N HIS A 114 -14.40 -6.78 10.04
CA HIS A 114 -15.76 -7.20 10.38
C HIS A 114 -16.82 -6.38 9.64
N PHE A 115 -16.65 -5.05 9.55
CA PHE A 115 -17.54 -4.19 8.78
C PHE A 115 -17.55 -4.54 7.29
N TYR A 116 -16.37 -4.76 6.69
CA TYR A 116 -16.27 -5.20 5.28
C TYR A 116 -16.95 -6.55 5.05
N ALA A 117 -16.73 -7.52 5.94
CA ALA A 117 -17.39 -8.83 5.87
C ALA A 117 -18.92 -8.71 5.94
N ALA A 118 -19.44 -7.83 6.81
CA ALA A 118 -20.88 -7.61 6.93
C ALA A 118 -21.50 -7.00 5.65
N ILE A 119 -20.81 -6.05 5.01
CA ILE A 119 -21.26 -5.46 3.73
C ILE A 119 -21.26 -6.53 2.63
N PHE A 120 -20.22 -7.36 2.57
CA PHE A 120 -20.11 -8.44 1.60
C PHE A 120 -21.23 -9.48 1.75
N LEU A 121 -21.51 -9.93 2.98
CA LEU A 121 -22.61 -10.87 3.26
C LEU A 121 -23.98 -10.32 2.83
N LYS A 122 -24.26 -9.03 3.09
CA LYS A 122 -25.49 -8.38 2.61
C LYS A 122 -25.58 -8.35 1.08
N GLY A 123 -24.44 -8.15 0.41
CA GLY A 123 -24.34 -8.25 -1.04
C GLY A 123 -24.74 -9.63 -1.54
N LEU A 124 -24.21 -10.69 -0.93
CA LEU A 124 -24.51 -12.08 -1.28
C LEU A 124 -25.98 -12.45 -1.04
N GLU A 125 -26.56 -12.02 0.08
CA GLU A 125 -27.98 -12.26 0.38
C GLU A 125 -28.89 -11.65 -0.69
N LYS A 126 -28.61 -10.40 -1.10
CA LYS A 126 -29.38 -9.72 -2.14
C LYS A 126 -29.31 -10.43 -3.49
N LEU A 127 -28.15 -11.02 -3.82
CA LEU A 127 -27.97 -11.81 -5.04
C LEU A 127 -28.72 -13.15 -4.97
N SER A 128 -28.63 -13.87 -3.85
CA SER A 128 -29.34 -15.14 -3.65
C SER A 128 -30.86 -14.97 -3.66
N GLY A 129 -31.37 -13.95 -2.97
CA GLY A 129 -32.81 -13.67 -2.93
C GLY A 129 -33.40 -13.24 -4.28
N ASN A 130 -32.58 -12.68 -5.18
CA ASN A 130 -33.02 -12.29 -6.52
C ASN A 130 -33.00 -13.46 -7.51
N LEU A 131 -32.24 -14.53 -7.23
CA LEU A 131 -32.23 -15.77 -8.02
C LEU A 131 -33.33 -16.76 -7.60
N ALA A 132 -33.83 -16.63 -6.38
CA ALA A 132 -34.91 -17.46 -5.84
C ALA A 132 -36.33 -16.92 -6.15
N ARG A 133 -36.44 -15.81 -6.90
CA ARG A 133 -37.68 -15.26 -7.45
C ARG A 133 -37.70 -15.46 -8.97
#